data_AF-A0A973SVV9-F1
#
_entry.id   AF-A0A973SVV9-F1
#
_cell.length_a   1.000
_cell.length_b   1.000
_cell.length_c   1.000
_cell.angle_alpha   90.00
_cell.angle_beta   90.00
_cell.angle_gamma   90.00
#
_symmetry.space_group_name_H-M   'P 1'
#
loop_
_entity.id
_entity.type
_entity.pdbx_description
1 polymer ?
#
loop_
_entity_poly.entity_id
_entity_poly.type
_entity_poly.pdbx_seq_one_letter_code
_entity_poly.pdbx_strand_id
1 'polypeptide(L)'
;ELAGLRKDALPSCPECRKDPEWLAKNTGVVTALKGPDGQQPAQYGEIVSWAVTRDAAKDSAQRFVSFMMDEGYERWLGMAPEGKFPTRQGFADKWNKLPAGVDTKKPLSQVYPADVLDALRRSPDTFSRWGIPQGQGKLVGATMGELPVPKALSALVEGTLTPQAAAAQAQRDVETIKRGIRQ
;
A
#
# COMPACT_ATOMS: atom_id res chain seq x y z
N GLU A 1 16.92 -3.78 -3.79
CA GLU A 1 16.34 -2.50 -3.32
C GLU A 1 16.99 -1.34 -4.08
N LEU A 2 16.27 -0.22 -4.34
CA LEU A 2 16.78 0.88 -5.18
C LEU A 2 17.95 1.64 -4.55
N ALA A 3 18.03 1.63 -3.22
CA ALA A 3 19.01 2.35 -2.44
C ALA A 3 20.42 1.71 -2.45
N GLY A 4 20.57 0.47 -2.90
CA GLY A 4 21.86 -0.23 -2.90
C GLY A 4 22.46 -0.46 -1.50
N LEU A 5 21.64 -0.50 -0.45
CA LEU A 5 22.08 -0.61 0.95
C LEU A 5 22.21 -2.05 1.46
N ARG A 6 21.88 -3.03 0.61
CA ARG A 6 21.90 -4.46 0.87
C ARG A 6 22.78 -5.16 -0.17
N LYS A 7 23.87 -5.77 0.30
CA LYS A 7 24.97 -6.28 -0.53
C LYS A 7 24.59 -7.49 -1.37
N ASP A 8 23.68 -8.34 -0.88
CA ASP A 8 23.19 -9.52 -1.59
C ASP A 8 22.05 -9.20 -2.59
N ALA A 9 21.59 -7.95 -2.65
CA ALA A 9 20.48 -7.52 -3.51
C ALA A 9 20.71 -6.14 -4.17
N LEU A 10 21.94 -5.93 -4.64
CA LEU A 10 22.34 -4.69 -5.32
C LEU A 10 21.65 -4.53 -6.69
N PRO A 11 21.29 -3.29 -7.08
CA PRO A 11 20.85 -3.00 -8.42
C PRO A 11 21.88 -3.39 -9.51
N SER A 12 21.41 -3.96 -10.61
CA SER A 12 22.25 -4.49 -11.69
C SER A 12 22.51 -3.51 -12.84
N CYS A 13 22.09 -2.24 -12.72
CA CYS A 13 22.27 -1.25 -13.77
C CYS A 13 23.77 -0.94 -14.03
N PRO A 14 24.17 -0.56 -15.25
CA PRO A 14 25.57 -0.24 -15.56
C PRO A 14 26.20 0.79 -14.61
N GLU A 15 25.46 1.85 -14.30
CA GLU A 15 25.86 2.94 -13.40
C GLU A 15 25.95 2.48 -11.94
N CYS A 16 25.08 1.54 -11.55
CA CYS A 16 24.97 0.98 -10.21
C CYS A 16 26.24 0.24 -9.75
N ARG A 17 27.04 -0.26 -10.71
CA ARG A 17 28.34 -0.89 -10.42
C ARG A 17 29.35 0.09 -9.83
N LYS A 18 29.21 1.38 -10.14
CA LYS A 18 30.09 2.47 -9.65
C LYS A 18 29.45 3.21 -8.48
N ASP A 19 28.14 3.44 -8.54
CA ASP A 19 27.35 4.08 -7.49
C ASP A 19 26.11 3.24 -7.19
N PRO A 20 26.12 2.40 -6.13
CA PRO A 20 24.98 1.57 -5.75
C PRO A 20 23.66 2.34 -5.52
N GLU A 21 23.75 3.64 -5.21
CA GLU A 21 22.60 4.52 -4.97
C GLU A 21 22.09 5.21 -6.24
N TRP A 22 22.71 4.95 -7.40
CA TRP A 22 22.43 5.68 -8.63
C TRP A 22 20.93 5.68 -8.98
N LEU A 23 20.24 4.54 -8.85
CA LEU A 23 18.80 4.49 -9.12
C LEU A 23 17.99 5.32 -8.13
N ALA A 24 18.30 5.30 -6.83
CA ALA A 24 17.59 6.12 -5.85
C ALA A 24 17.74 7.62 -6.14
N LYS A 25 18.88 8.05 -6.68
CA LYS A 25 19.16 9.45 -7.05
C LYS A 25 18.55 9.89 -8.38
N ASN A 26 18.37 8.95 -9.32
CA ASN A 26 18.05 9.25 -10.72
C ASN A 26 16.68 8.71 -11.17
N THR A 27 15.94 8.06 -10.27
CA THR A 27 14.57 7.59 -10.56
C THR A 27 13.58 8.23 -9.59
N GLY A 28 12.33 8.36 -10.06
CA GLY A 28 11.21 8.84 -9.27
C GLY A 28 10.21 7.72 -8.97
N VAL A 29 9.10 8.09 -8.34
CA VAL A 29 7.96 7.19 -8.09
C VAL A 29 6.72 7.68 -8.82
N VAL A 30 6.00 6.75 -9.44
CA VAL A 30 4.67 7.00 -10.00
C VAL A 30 3.64 6.48 -9.00
N THR A 31 2.92 7.38 -8.33
CA THR A 31 1.95 7.01 -7.29
C THR A 31 0.54 6.81 -7.85
N ALA A 32 0.26 7.22 -9.09
CA ALA A 32 -1.05 7.10 -9.73
C ALA A 32 -0.91 6.78 -11.22
N LEU A 33 -1.86 6.02 -11.76
CA LEU A 33 -1.91 5.65 -13.16
C LEU A 33 -3.22 6.15 -13.79
N LYS A 34 -3.14 6.72 -14.99
CA LYS A 34 -4.31 7.15 -15.77
C LYS A 34 -4.37 6.34 -17.05
N GLY A 35 -5.44 5.57 -17.22
CA GLY A 35 -5.72 4.87 -18.48
C GLY A 35 -6.33 5.79 -19.55
N PRO A 36 -6.39 5.36 -20.81
CA PRO A 36 -6.92 6.16 -21.94
C PRO A 36 -8.35 6.68 -21.70
N ASP A 37 -9.22 5.87 -21.10
CA ASP A 37 -10.62 6.22 -20.82
C ASP A 37 -10.83 6.83 -19.42
N GLY A 38 -9.76 6.97 -18.64
CA GLY A 38 -9.83 7.51 -17.29
C GLY A 38 -9.99 9.02 -17.29
N GLN A 39 -10.98 9.55 -16.56
CA GLN A 39 -11.13 11.00 -16.39
C GLN A 39 -10.08 11.59 -15.45
N GLN A 40 -9.66 10.80 -14.44
CA GLN A 40 -8.66 11.17 -13.43
C GLN A 40 -7.69 10.00 -13.20
N PRO A 41 -6.47 10.25 -12.70
CA PRO A 41 -5.56 9.18 -12.26
C PRO A 41 -6.20 8.32 -11.18
N ALA A 42 -6.01 7.01 -11.25
CA ALA A 42 -6.41 6.05 -10.24
C ALA A 42 -5.18 5.60 -9.43
N GLN A 43 -5.40 5.35 -8.15
CA GLN A 43 -4.40 4.84 -7.24
C GLN A 43 -4.92 3.60 -6.54
N TYR A 44 -4.00 2.69 -6.25
CA TYR A 44 -4.24 1.58 -5.35
C TYR A 44 -3.32 1.74 -4.14
N GLY A 45 -3.85 1.46 -2.96
CA GLY A 45 -3.10 1.55 -1.73
C GLY A 45 -3.81 0.84 -0.60
N GLU A 46 -3.04 0.43 0.39
CA GLU A 46 -3.52 -0.25 1.58
C GLU A 46 -3.28 0.64 2.80
N ILE A 47 -4.30 0.80 3.65
CA ILE A 47 -4.16 1.45 4.95
C ILE A 47 -4.33 0.39 6.02
N VAL A 48 -3.23 0.04 6.67
CA VAL A 48 -3.24 -0.85 7.83
C VAL A 48 -3.84 -0.11 9.02
N SER A 49 -4.90 -0.67 9.60
CA SER A 49 -5.64 -0.10 10.73
C SER A 49 -5.63 -1.06 11.92
N TRP A 50 -5.61 -0.51 13.13
CA TRP A 50 -5.85 -1.27 14.35
C TRP A 50 -7.35 -1.37 14.62
N ALA A 51 -7.83 -2.56 14.98
CA ALA A 51 -9.22 -2.79 15.38
C ALA A 51 -9.28 -3.53 16.70
N VAL A 52 -10.14 -3.04 17.62
CA VAL A 52 -10.48 -3.76 18.86
C VAL A 52 -11.82 -4.44 18.64
N THR A 53 -11.83 -5.77 18.64
CA THR A 53 -13.04 -6.55 18.39
C THR A 53 -13.96 -6.54 19.61
N ARG A 54 -15.24 -6.89 19.41
CA ARG A 54 -16.27 -6.89 20.47
C ARG A 54 -15.87 -7.72 21.69
N ASP A 55 -15.23 -8.86 21.44
CA ASP A 55 -14.93 -9.90 22.43
C ASP A 55 -13.46 -9.86 22.91
N ALA A 56 -12.71 -8.82 22.54
CA ALA A 56 -11.32 -8.63 22.98
C ALA A 56 -11.22 -8.21 24.46
N ALA A 57 -10.05 -8.40 25.07
CA ALA A 57 -9.67 -7.77 26.33
C ALA A 57 -9.51 -6.25 26.13
N LYS A 58 -10.64 -5.51 26.17
CA LYS A 58 -10.75 -4.12 25.71
C LYS A 58 -9.71 -3.19 26.32
N ASP A 59 -9.57 -3.20 27.65
CA ASP A 59 -8.65 -2.28 28.34
C ASP A 59 -7.19 -2.49 27.91
N SER A 60 -6.73 -3.74 27.89
CA SER A 60 -5.37 -4.08 27.47
C SER A 60 -5.15 -3.76 25.99
N ALA A 61 -6.12 -4.09 25.13
CA ALA A 61 -6.05 -3.82 23.70
C ALA A 61 -6.01 -2.30 23.42
N GLN A 62 -6.84 -1.51 24.09
CA GLN A 62 -6.87 -0.06 23.96
C GLN A 62 -5.54 0.56 24.39
N ARG A 63 -4.98 0.16 25.53
CA ARG A 63 -3.66 0.63 25.99
C ARG A 63 -2.56 0.33 24.97
N PHE A 64 -2.55 -0.88 24.42
CA PHE A 64 -1.59 -1.26 23.40
C PHE A 64 -1.74 -0.43 22.11
N VAL A 65 -2.97 -0.28 21.61
CA VAL A 65 -3.22 0.54 20.41
C VAL A 65 -2.83 2.00 20.65
N SER A 66 -3.17 2.58 21.81
CA SER A 66 -2.76 3.94 22.16
C SER A 66 -1.24 4.10 22.17
N PHE A 67 -0.51 3.17 22.78
CA PHE A 67 0.95 3.16 22.75
C PHE A 67 1.49 3.08 21.30
N MET A 68 0.98 2.14 20.50
CA MET A 68 1.41 1.96 19.10
C MET A 68 1.09 3.14 18.20
N MET A 69 0.04 3.91 18.50
CA MET A 69 -0.38 5.10 17.75
C MET A 69 0.25 6.41 18.26
N ASP A 70 1.09 6.32 19.28
CA ASP A 70 1.84 7.45 19.84
C ASP A 70 3.34 7.10 19.99
N GLU A 71 3.80 6.79 21.20
CA GLU A 71 5.20 6.47 21.52
C GLU A 71 5.81 5.37 20.61
N GLY A 72 5.02 4.34 20.31
CA GLY A 72 5.43 3.20 19.49
C GLY A 72 5.40 3.46 17.98
N TYR A 73 4.79 4.55 17.51
CA TYR A 73 4.49 4.74 16.08
C TYR A 73 5.76 4.88 15.23
N GLU A 74 6.70 5.69 15.68
CA GLU A 74 7.98 5.90 14.99
C GLU A 74 8.81 4.61 14.94
N ARG A 75 8.84 3.87 16.06
CA ARG A 75 9.50 2.56 16.13
C ARG A 75 8.86 1.56 15.16
N TRP A 76 7.54 1.56 15.05
CA TRP A 76 6.81 0.71 14.11
C TRP A 76 7.15 1.02 12.66
N LEU A 77 7.14 2.30 12.26
CA LEU A 77 7.57 2.72 10.93
C LEU A 77 9.02 2.30 10.64
N GLY A 78 9.91 2.47 11.63
CA GLY A 78 11.32 2.11 11.54
C GLY A 78 11.61 0.62 11.33
N MET A 79 10.63 -0.27 11.50
CA MET A 79 10.80 -1.69 11.16
C MET A 79 10.93 -1.94 9.65
N ALA A 80 10.36 -1.07 8.81
CA ALA A 80 10.46 -1.15 7.36
C ALA A 80 10.23 0.24 6.74
N PRO A 81 11.16 1.19 6.91
CA PRO A 81 10.92 2.60 6.58
C PRO A 81 10.66 2.86 5.09
N GLU A 82 11.22 2.03 4.20
CA GLU A 82 10.94 2.10 2.75
C GLU A 82 9.56 1.52 2.35
N GLY A 83 8.93 0.73 3.23
CA GLY A 83 7.64 0.07 2.95
C GLY A 83 6.48 0.50 3.86
N LYS A 84 6.74 1.29 4.91
CA LYS A 84 5.74 1.80 5.85
C LYS A 84 5.74 3.32 5.82
N PHE A 85 4.63 3.89 5.38
CA PHE A 85 4.43 5.33 5.25
C PHE A 85 3.54 5.86 6.39
N PRO A 86 3.86 7.02 6.97
CA PRO A 86 3.02 7.59 8.01
C PRO A 86 1.68 8.06 7.42
N THR A 87 0.59 7.58 8.02
CA THR A 87 -0.77 8.10 7.78
C THR A 87 -1.20 9.11 8.84
N ARG A 88 -0.46 9.20 9.95
CA ARG A 88 -0.70 10.15 11.03
C ARG A 88 0.08 11.44 10.78
N GLN A 89 -0.61 12.57 10.93
CA GLN A 89 -0.01 13.90 10.81
C GLN A 89 1.08 14.13 11.87
N GLY A 90 2.07 14.96 11.55
CA GLY A 90 3.19 15.30 12.44
C GLY A 90 4.38 14.32 12.43
N PHE A 91 4.33 13.25 11.62
CA PHE A 91 5.39 12.24 11.53
C PHE A 91 6.26 12.34 10.26
N ALA A 92 6.00 13.30 9.37
CA ALA A 92 6.73 13.42 8.10
C ALA A 92 8.25 13.56 8.30
N ASP A 93 8.68 14.51 9.14
CA ASP A 93 10.12 14.77 9.38
C ASP A 93 10.81 13.62 10.12
N LYS A 94 10.08 12.97 11.03
CA LYS A 94 10.56 11.79 11.75
C LYS A 94 10.77 10.62 10.78
N TRP A 95 9.80 10.38 9.91
CA TRP A 95 9.89 9.34 8.89
C TRP A 95 11.08 9.55 7.95
N ASN A 96 11.29 10.78 7.46
CA ASN A 96 12.44 11.12 6.61
C ASN A 96 13.82 10.78 7.26
N LYS A 97 13.89 10.75 8.60
CA LYS A 97 15.11 10.45 9.37
C LYS A 97 15.28 8.97 9.70
N LEU A 98 14.27 8.13 9.45
CA LEU A 98 14.36 6.71 9.76
C LEU A 98 15.47 6.03 8.96
N PRO A 99 16.22 5.11 9.58
CA PRO A 99 17.33 4.41 8.93
C PRO A 99 16.82 3.33 7.97
N ALA A 100 16.94 3.57 6.67
CA ALA A 100 16.71 2.57 5.61
C ALA A 100 17.95 1.69 5.39
N GLY A 101 17.74 0.52 4.77
CA GLY A 101 18.79 -0.44 4.46
C GLY A 101 19.04 -1.53 5.51
N VAL A 102 19.75 -2.58 5.07
CA VAL A 102 20.05 -3.78 5.87
C VAL A 102 21.52 -3.79 6.31
N ASP A 103 22.46 -3.88 5.37
CA ASP A 103 23.90 -3.95 5.66
C ASP A 103 24.48 -2.58 5.97
N THR A 104 24.02 -1.55 5.25
CA THR A 104 24.37 -0.14 5.50
C THR A 104 23.10 0.61 5.82
N LYS A 105 23.09 1.38 6.91
CA LYS A 105 21.92 2.15 7.31
C LYS A 105 22.11 3.63 7.08
N LYS A 106 21.14 4.27 6.43
CA LYS A 106 21.11 5.72 6.18
C LYS A 106 19.71 6.28 6.38
N PRO A 107 19.57 7.53 6.85
CA PRO A 107 18.28 8.23 6.82
C PRO A 107 17.68 8.21 5.41
N LEU A 108 16.36 8.00 5.29
CA LEU A 108 15.65 8.05 4.01
C LEU A 108 15.98 9.31 3.20
N SER A 109 16.09 10.48 3.86
CA SER A 109 16.41 11.76 3.23
C SER A 109 17.83 11.88 2.68
N GLN A 110 18.73 10.96 3.02
CA GLN A 110 20.08 10.90 2.43
C GLN A 110 20.13 9.99 1.20
N VAL A 111 19.10 9.18 0.99
CA VAL A 111 19.01 8.17 -0.07
C VAL A 111 18.11 8.66 -1.19
N TYR A 112 16.93 9.20 -0.83
CA TYR A 112 15.90 9.59 -1.77
C TYR A 112 15.79 11.12 -1.89
N PRO A 113 15.59 11.64 -3.11
CA PRO A 113 15.22 13.03 -3.34
C PRO A 113 13.99 13.48 -2.54
N ALA A 114 13.94 14.77 -2.20
CA ALA A 114 12.87 15.33 -1.37
C ALA A 114 11.48 15.20 -2.02
N ASP A 115 11.40 15.38 -3.33
CA ASP A 115 10.17 15.26 -4.12
C ASP A 115 9.61 13.82 -4.13
N VAL A 116 10.48 12.80 -4.19
CA VAL A 116 10.11 11.39 -4.03
C VAL A 116 9.49 11.14 -2.65
N LEU A 117 10.16 11.61 -1.58
CA LEU A 117 9.66 11.47 -0.21
C LEU A 117 8.34 12.21 -0.02
N ASP A 118 8.19 13.40 -0.61
CA ASP A 118 6.95 14.18 -0.57
C ASP A 118 5.81 13.50 -1.34
N ALA A 119 6.10 12.88 -2.49
CA ALA A 119 5.10 12.14 -3.27
C ALA A 119 4.59 10.93 -2.50
N LEU A 120 5.48 10.18 -1.85
CA LEU A 120 5.12 9.01 -1.04
C LEU A 120 4.27 9.40 0.18
N ARG A 121 4.66 10.46 0.90
CA ARG A 121 3.94 10.94 2.10
C ARG A 121 2.53 11.47 1.79
N ARG A 122 2.32 12.05 0.61
CA ARG A 122 1.01 12.57 0.18
C ARG A 122 0.13 11.52 -0.49
N SER A 123 0.69 10.40 -0.93
CA SER A 123 -0.05 9.34 -1.61
C SER A 123 -1.29 8.84 -0.83
N PRO A 124 -1.25 8.66 0.51
CA PRO A 124 -2.42 8.24 1.28
C PRO A 124 -3.60 9.21 1.23
N ASP A 125 -3.38 10.50 0.96
CA ASP A 125 -4.43 11.53 0.93
C ASP A 125 -5.39 11.35 -0.26
N THR A 126 -4.94 10.61 -1.28
CA THR A 126 -5.66 10.42 -2.55
C THR A 126 -6.19 8.99 -2.74
N PHE A 127 -6.04 8.12 -1.74
CA PHE A 127 -6.57 6.75 -1.80
C PHE A 127 -8.10 6.73 -1.84
N SER A 128 -8.66 6.16 -2.92
CA SER A 128 -10.09 5.93 -3.05
C SER A 128 -10.49 4.64 -2.33
N ARG A 129 -11.31 4.76 -1.29
CA ARG A 129 -11.86 3.61 -0.54
C ARG A 129 -13.10 3.06 -1.23
N TRP A 130 -12.96 2.48 -2.41
CA TRP A 130 -14.06 2.00 -3.24
C TRP A 130 -15.11 1.20 -2.43
N GLY A 131 -16.38 1.51 -2.65
CA GLY A 131 -17.53 0.89 -2.00
C GLY A 131 -17.84 1.39 -0.58
N ILE A 132 -16.86 1.85 0.20
CA ILE A 132 -17.10 2.32 1.57
C ILE A 132 -17.94 3.63 1.60
N PRO A 133 -17.56 4.73 0.90
CA PRO A 133 -18.39 5.93 0.81
C PRO A 133 -19.78 5.71 0.22
N GLN A 134 -19.94 4.65 -0.59
CA GLN A 134 -21.22 4.26 -1.21
C GLN A 134 -22.10 3.37 -0.30
N GLY A 135 -21.72 3.17 0.97
CA GLY A 135 -22.44 2.33 1.91
C GLY A 135 -22.33 0.83 1.65
N GLN A 136 -21.42 0.41 0.76
CA GLN A 136 -21.20 -0.99 0.40
C GLN A 136 -20.06 -1.64 1.20
N GLY A 137 -19.64 -1.08 2.33
CA GLY A 137 -18.51 -1.61 3.12
C GLY A 137 -18.65 -3.10 3.48
N LYS A 138 -19.86 -3.57 3.84
CA LYS A 138 -20.12 -5.00 4.07
C LYS A 138 -19.87 -5.86 2.82
N LEU A 139 -20.30 -5.38 1.66
CA LEU A 139 -20.09 -6.08 0.39
C LEU A 139 -18.61 -6.11 0.03
N VAL A 140 -17.91 -4.98 0.14
CA VAL A 140 -16.46 -4.91 -0.10
C VAL A 140 -15.73 -5.91 0.78
N GLY A 141 -16.03 -5.94 2.08
CA GLY A 141 -15.46 -6.92 3.01
C GLY A 141 -15.72 -8.37 2.61
N ALA A 142 -16.97 -8.70 2.25
CA ALA A 142 -17.32 -10.06 1.80
C ALA A 142 -16.60 -10.46 0.51
N THR A 143 -16.45 -9.53 -0.44
CA THR A 143 -15.72 -9.79 -1.69
C THR A 143 -14.23 -10.06 -1.49
N MET A 144 -13.63 -9.59 -0.39
CA MET A 144 -12.23 -9.91 -0.07
C MET A 144 -12.02 -11.37 0.34
N GLY A 145 -13.06 -12.05 0.83
CA GLY A 145 -12.99 -13.48 1.14
C GLY A 145 -13.27 -14.36 -0.08
N GLU A 146 -14.30 -14.01 -0.86
CA GLU A 146 -14.75 -14.82 -2.00
C GLU A 146 -13.94 -14.58 -3.29
N LEU A 147 -13.24 -13.44 -3.37
CA LEU A 147 -12.34 -13.06 -4.47
C LEU A 147 -12.98 -13.12 -5.87
N PRO A 148 -14.20 -12.58 -6.11
CA PRO A 148 -14.86 -12.66 -7.41
C PRO A 148 -14.08 -11.95 -8.53
N VAL A 149 -13.49 -10.79 -8.23
CA VAL A 149 -12.70 -10.01 -9.20
C VAL A 149 -11.35 -10.69 -9.50
N PRO A 150 -10.52 -11.08 -8.50
CA PRO A 150 -9.26 -11.77 -8.77
C PRO A 150 -9.44 -13.09 -9.54
N LYS A 151 -10.47 -13.89 -9.23
CA LYS A 151 -10.74 -15.15 -9.95
C LYS A 151 -11.08 -14.91 -11.42
N ALA A 152 -11.94 -13.95 -11.72
CA ALA A 152 -12.27 -13.58 -13.09
C ALA A 152 -11.06 -13.02 -13.85
N LEU A 153 -10.21 -12.24 -13.18
CA LEU A 153 -8.98 -11.71 -13.77
C LEU A 153 -7.95 -12.82 -14.04
N SER A 154 -7.81 -13.81 -13.16
CA SER A 154 -6.95 -14.98 -13.40
C SER A 154 -7.39 -15.72 -14.65
N ALA A 155 -8.69 -15.99 -14.76
CA ALA A 155 -9.28 -16.65 -15.92
C ALA A 155 -9.04 -15.86 -17.23
N LEU A 156 -9.08 -14.53 -17.18
CA LEU A 156 -8.72 -13.67 -18.31
C LEU A 156 -7.23 -13.79 -18.69
N VAL A 157 -6.33 -13.69 -17.71
CA VAL A 157 -4.88 -13.75 -17.93
C VAL A 157 -4.45 -15.12 -18.48
N GLU A 158 -5.11 -16.19 -18.02
CA GLU A 158 -4.92 -17.55 -18.51
C GLU A 158 -5.54 -17.78 -19.91
N GLY A 159 -6.30 -16.82 -20.44
CA GLY A 159 -6.93 -16.90 -21.76
C GLY A 159 -8.22 -17.73 -21.79
N THR A 160 -8.75 -18.14 -20.63
CA THR A 160 -10.01 -18.90 -20.54
C THR A 160 -11.26 -18.03 -20.70
N LEU A 161 -11.16 -16.74 -20.38
CA LEU A 161 -12.22 -15.75 -20.57
C LEU A 161 -11.74 -14.55 -21.40
N THR A 162 -12.65 -13.95 -22.17
CA THR A 162 -12.44 -12.64 -22.77
C THR A 162 -12.57 -11.53 -21.70
N PRO A 163 -12.05 -10.31 -21.94
CA PRO A 163 -12.21 -9.20 -20.99
C PRO A 163 -13.68 -8.94 -20.62
N GLN A 164 -14.58 -8.98 -21.59
CA GLN A 164 -16.02 -8.79 -21.38
C GLN A 164 -16.64 -9.92 -20.57
N ALA A 165 -16.25 -11.18 -20.84
CA ALA A 165 -16.74 -12.33 -20.10
C ALA A 165 -16.25 -12.34 -18.64
N ALA A 166 -14.98 -11.98 -18.41
CA ALA A 166 -14.41 -11.83 -17.07
C ALA A 166 -15.11 -10.72 -16.28
N ALA A 167 -15.34 -9.55 -16.90
CA ALA A 167 -16.09 -8.46 -16.27
C ALA A 167 -17.52 -8.88 -15.91
N ALA A 168 -18.23 -9.57 -16.82
CA ALA A 168 -19.59 -10.05 -16.57
C ALA A 168 -19.62 -11.13 -15.48
N GLN A 169 -18.63 -12.03 -15.42
CA GLN A 169 -18.51 -13.03 -14.37
C GLN A 169 -18.29 -12.38 -13.00
N ALA A 170 -17.32 -11.47 -12.90
CA ALA A 170 -17.06 -10.73 -11.67
C ALA A 170 -18.31 -9.98 -11.17
N GLN A 171 -19.05 -9.33 -12.08
CA GLN A 171 -20.32 -8.66 -11.74
C GLN A 171 -21.34 -9.63 -11.15
N ARG A 172 -21.60 -10.76 -11.83
CA ARG A 172 -22.57 -11.77 -11.36
C ARG A 172 -22.22 -12.33 -9.98
N ASP A 173 -20.93 -12.57 -9.74
CA ASP A 173 -20.46 -13.14 -8.47
C ASP A 173 -20.58 -12.12 -7.33
N VAL A 174 -20.22 -10.85 -7.58
CA VAL A 174 -20.41 -9.76 -6.61
C VAL A 174 -21.90 -9.57 -6.29
N GLU A 175 -22.78 -9.63 -7.28
CA GLU A 175 -24.23 -9.56 -7.06
C GLU A 175 -24.76 -10.75 -6.26
N THR A 176 -24.19 -11.93 -6.45
CA THR A 176 -24.53 -13.13 -5.67
C THR A 176 -24.13 -12.97 -4.20
N ILE A 177 -22.91 -12.51 -3.93
CA ILE A 177 -22.45 -12.18 -2.58
C ILE A 177 -23.36 -11.13 -1.94
N LYS A 178 -23.71 -10.08 -2.69
CA LYS A 178 -24.61 -9.01 -2.23
C LYS A 178 -25.98 -9.51 -1.79
N ARG A 179 -26.53 -10.51 -2.48
CA ARG A 179 -27.80 -11.15 -2.07
C ARG A 179 -27.62 -11.96 -0.78
N GLY A 180 -26.51 -12.68 -0.65
CA GLY A 180 -26.20 -13.50 0.54
C GLY A 180 -26.06 -12.69 1.83
N ILE A 181 -25.38 -11.54 1.79
CA ILE A 181 -25.14 -10.70 2.99
C ILE A 181 -26.36 -9.88 3.46
N ARG A 182 -27.47 -9.93 2.71
CA ARG A 182 -28.74 -9.27 3.06
C ARG A 182 -29.68 -10.19 3.83
N GLN A 183 -29.41 -11.50 3.83
CA GLN A 183 -30.08 -12.51 4.65
C GLN A 183 -29.43 -12.51 6.04
#